data_AF-J5EED2-F1
#
_entry.id   AF-J5EED2-F1
#
_cell.length_a   1.000
_cell.length_b   1.000
_cell.length_c   1.000
_cell.angle_alpha   90.00
_cell.angle_beta   90.00
_cell.angle_gamma   90.00
#
_symmetry.space_group_name_H-M   'P 1'
#
loop_
_entity.id
_entity.type
_entity.pdbx_description
1 polymer ?
#
loop_
_entity_poly.entity_id
_entity_poly.type
_entity_poly.pdbx_seq_one_letter_code
_entity_poly.pdbx_strand_id
1 'polypeptide(L)'
;MVFARGTNEPNGLGRVGDAFVDSLRQQTGLNILPYGVNYAASKLQLHGGDGANDTIDRVKKSVETCPNTKIVLGGYSQGASVMDIVAGVPIGGISWGNTLPAQYANNIAAVVTFGDVADRAGGSLPTKSSMLGSKAADYCNPNDPICHAGEGNEWSGHTEGYVPVYTTQAASFVAQKLAAAGLGQQSPAFGPPLGPVPQQPGYGQQSPVYGQNPPDSGPSIHGGTGPSPAPSLPTPAAPAPATDSPQAPLV
;
A
#
# COMPACT_ATOMS: atom_id res chain seq x y z
N MET A 1 10.05 3.17 0.70
CA MET A 1 8.92 3.47 -0.20
C MET A 1 8.83 4.97 -0.39
N VAL A 2 8.67 5.44 -1.63
CA VAL A 2 8.44 6.85 -1.97
C VAL A 2 7.03 6.96 -2.53
N PHE A 3 6.17 7.78 -1.93
CA PHE A 3 4.75 7.84 -2.28
C PHE A 3 4.26 9.26 -2.50
N ALA A 4 3.61 9.51 -3.63
CA ALA A 4 2.98 10.79 -3.94
C ALA A 4 1.48 10.75 -3.60
N ARG A 5 1.08 11.57 -2.62
CA ARG A 5 -0.32 11.72 -2.19
C ARG A 5 -1.22 12.34 -3.26
N GLY A 6 -2.54 12.22 -3.09
CA GLY A 6 -3.53 12.83 -3.96
C GLY A 6 -3.75 14.32 -3.71
N THR A 7 -4.57 14.92 -4.57
CA THR A 7 -4.90 16.36 -4.53
C THR A 7 -5.49 16.76 -3.18
N ASN A 8 -5.03 17.88 -2.61
CA ASN A 8 -5.45 18.44 -1.32
C ASN A 8 -5.21 17.57 -0.08
N GLU A 9 -4.51 16.46 -0.19
CA GLU A 9 -4.11 15.72 1.01
C GLU A 9 -3.03 16.50 1.79
N PRO A 10 -3.01 16.41 3.14
CA PRO A 10 -1.95 16.99 3.95
C PRO A 10 -0.56 16.43 3.59
N ASN A 11 0.51 17.18 3.89
CA ASN A 11 1.87 16.70 3.69
C ASN A 11 2.10 15.33 4.38
N GLY A 12 2.69 14.38 3.65
CA GLY A 12 2.82 12.99 4.06
C GLY A 12 2.53 12.03 2.91
N LEU A 13 2.18 10.78 3.26
CA LEU A 13 1.83 9.75 2.26
C LEU A 13 0.38 9.89 1.77
N GLY A 14 -0.46 10.59 2.52
CA GLY A 14 -1.91 10.59 2.30
C GLY A 14 -2.55 9.27 2.71
N ARG A 15 -3.88 9.24 2.69
CA ARG A 15 -4.68 8.12 3.18
C ARG A 15 -4.34 6.80 2.48
N VAL A 16 -4.18 6.82 1.15
CA VAL A 16 -3.87 5.62 0.35
C VAL A 16 -2.44 5.16 0.61
N GLY A 17 -1.49 6.09 0.69
CA GLY A 17 -0.08 5.77 0.93
C GLY A 17 0.18 5.20 2.33
N ASP A 18 -0.51 5.73 3.35
CA ASP A 18 -0.44 5.21 4.73
C ASP A 18 -0.99 3.77 4.79
N ALA A 19 -2.19 3.53 4.26
CA ALA A 19 -2.78 2.19 4.23
C ALA A 19 -1.94 1.19 3.41
N PHE A 20 -1.30 1.65 2.33
CA PHE A 20 -0.44 0.82 1.50
C PHE A 20 0.85 0.43 2.23
N VAL A 21 1.56 1.36 2.89
CA VAL A 21 2.78 1.01 3.63
C VAL A 21 2.49 0.05 4.77
N ASP A 22 1.37 0.22 5.46
CA ASP A 22 0.98 -0.64 6.57
C ASP A 22 0.65 -2.05 6.08
N SER A 23 -0.12 -2.16 4.99
CA SER A 23 -0.43 -3.43 4.33
C SER A 23 0.85 -4.14 3.87
N LEU A 24 1.80 -3.40 3.28
CA LEU A 24 3.06 -3.97 2.80
C LEU A 24 3.96 -4.43 3.95
N ARG A 25 4.04 -3.67 5.05
CA ARG A 25 4.74 -4.11 6.28
C ARG A 25 4.12 -5.37 6.84
N GLN A 26 2.79 -5.43 6.93
CA GLN A 26 2.08 -6.59 7.45
C GLN A 26 2.35 -7.86 6.62
N GLN A 27 2.34 -7.74 5.29
CA GLN A 27 2.52 -8.89 4.39
C GLN A 27 3.98 -9.35 4.26
N THR A 28 4.95 -8.47 4.47
CA THR A 28 6.38 -8.79 4.24
C THR A 28 7.20 -8.94 5.51
N GLY A 29 6.76 -8.38 6.64
CA GLY A 29 7.56 -8.25 7.86
C GLY A 29 8.77 -7.33 7.72
N LEU A 30 8.94 -6.65 6.59
CA LEU A 30 10.08 -5.78 6.33
C LEU A 30 9.93 -4.46 7.08
N ASN A 31 11.06 -3.92 7.53
CA ASN A 31 11.12 -2.52 7.96
C ASN A 31 11.14 -1.61 6.73
N ILE A 32 10.01 -0.98 6.44
CA ILE A 32 9.84 -0.10 5.29
C ILE A 32 9.93 1.34 5.76
N LEU A 33 10.91 2.08 5.24
CA LEU A 33 11.03 3.53 5.45
C LEU A 33 10.17 4.27 4.42
N PRO A 34 9.04 4.87 4.81
CA PRO A 34 8.23 5.67 3.90
C PRO A 34 8.82 7.07 3.71
N TYR A 35 8.51 7.67 2.59
CA TYR A 35 8.76 9.07 2.29
C TYR A 35 7.57 9.60 1.48
N GLY A 36 6.91 10.61 2.01
CA GLY A 36 5.88 11.35 1.29
C GLY A 36 6.53 12.36 0.38
N VAL A 37 6.23 12.31 -0.91
CA VAL A 37 6.76 13.23 -1.90
C VAL A 37 6.37 14.66 -1.52
N ASN A 38 7.39 15.53 -1.47
CA ASN A 38 7.25 16.91 -1.06
C ASN A 38 6.87 17.79 -2.25
N TYR A 39 5.57 17.89 -2.49
CA TYR A 39 5.00 18.74 -3.54
C TYR A 39 3.65 19.31 -3.08
N ALA A 40 3.15 20.33 -3.78
CA ALA A 40 1.96 21.07 -3.33
C ALA A 40 0.67 20.24 -3.37
N ALA A 41 0.57 19.23 -4.25
CA ALA A 41 -0.65 18.45 -4.47
C ALA A 41 -1.91 19.33 -4.66
N SER A 42 -1.79 20.45 -5.36
CA SER A 42 -2.83 21.49 -5.42
C SER A 42 -3.90 21.20 -6.47
N LYS A 43 -5.08 21.81 -6.34
CA LYS A 43 -6.24 21.60 -7.25
C LYS A 43 -5.94 21.91 -8.71
N LEU A 44 -5.02 22.82 -8.97
CA LEU A 44 -4.65 23.18 -10.34
C LEU A 44 -3.80 22.11 -11.02
N GLN A 45 -3.30 21.11 -10.28
CA GLN A 45 -2.50 19.98 -10.76
C GLN A 45 -1.22 20.37 -11.53
N LEU A 46 -0.75 21.60 -11.38
CA LEU A 46 0.43 22.13 -12.08
C LEU A 46 1.77 21.60 -11.55
N HIS A 47 1.74 20.83 -10.46
CA HIS A 47 2.93 20.44 -9.70
C HIS A 47 3.35 18.98 -9.90
N GLY A 48 2.80 18.30 -10.90
CA GLY A 48 3.22 16.92 -11.24
C GLY A 48 4.72 16.84 -11.51
N GLY A 49 5.28 17.82 -12.22
CA GLY A 49 6.72 17.92 -12.47
C GLY A 49 7.56 18.13 -11.21
N ASP A 50 7.08 18.95 -10.27
CA ASP A 50 7.75 19.19 -8.98
C ASP A 50 7.80 17.90 -8.15
N GLY A 51 6.67 17.17 -8.09
CA GLY A 51 6.59 15.88 -7.41
C GLY A 51 7.50 14.82 -8.05
N ALA A 52 7.64 14.84 -9.37
CA ALA A 52 8.52 13.92 -10.08
C ALA A 52 9.99 14.21 -9.76
N ASN A 53 10.39 15.49 -9.74
CA ASN A 53 11.73 15.90 -9.37
C ASN A 53 12.07 15.51 -7.93
N ASP A 54 11.18 15.77 -6.97
CA ASP A 54 11.39 15.37 -5.57
C ASP A 54 11.47 13.84 -5.40
N THR A 55 10.63 13.09 -6.14
CA THR A 55 10.70 11.62 -6.18
C THR A 55 12.08 11.15 -6.68
N ILE A 56 12.55 11.72 -7.79
CA ILE A 56 13.85 11.36 -8.39
C ILE A 56 15.00 11.70 -7.45
N ASP A 57 14.99 12.88 -6.83
CA ASP A 57 16.04 13.28 -5.90
C ASP A 57 16.04 12.41 -4.64
N ARG A 58 14.87 11.99 -4.16
CA ARG A 58 14.77 11.00 -3.08
C ARG A 58 15.35 9.65 -3.49
N VAL A 59 15.11 9.20 -4.72
CA VAL A 59 15.71 7.96 -5.25
C VAL A 59 17.23 8.08 -5.30
N LYS A 60 17.77 9.14 -5.92
CA LYS A 60 19.22 9.40 -6.00
C LYS A 60 19.88 9.34 -4.63
N LYS A 61 19.37 10.13 -3.68
CA LYS A 61 19.90 10.21 -2.31
C LYS A 61 19.86 8.85 -1.59
N SER A 62 18.81 8.07 -1.83
CA SER A 62 18.68 6.72 -1.24
C SER A 62 19.72 5.75 -1.81
N VAL A 63 19.98 5.81 -3.11
CA VAL A 63 20.98 4.95 -3.79
C VAL A 63 22.41 5.39 -3.47
N GLU A 64 22.69 6.69 -3.37
CA GLU A 64 24.00 7.20 -2.95
C GLU A 64 24.35 6.75 -1.52
N THR A 65 23.36 6.73 -0.63
CA THR A 65 23.55 6.29 0.76
C THR A 65 23.61 4.76 0.86
N CYS A 66 22.74 4.07 0.13
CA CYS A 66 22.58 2.62 0.17
C CYS A 66 22.45 2.06 -1.25
N PRO A 67 23.55 1.79 -1.98
CA PRO A 67 23.52 1.43 -3.40
C PRO A 67 22.68 0.21 -3.75
N ASN A 68 22.56 -0.75 -2.81
CA ASN A 68 21.81 -1.98 -2.99
C ASN A 68 20.34 -1.88 -2.54
N THR A 69 19.89 -0.70 -2.08
CA THR A 69 18.52 -0.52 -1.60
C THR A 69 17.51 -0.79 -2.70
N LYS A 70 16.39 -1.43 -2.33
CA LYS A 70 15.24 -1.61 -3.20
C LYS A 70 14.19 -0.58 -2.86
N ILE A 71 13.70 0.10 -3.89
CA ILE A 71 12.78 1.21 -3.78
C ILE A 71 11.45 0.79 -4.40
N VAL A 72 10.38 1.06 -3.65
CA VAL A 72 9.01 0.97 -4.13
C VAL A 72 8.53 2.39 -4.33
N LEU A 73 8.04 2.68 -5.53
CA LEU A 73 7.38 3.93 -5.86
C LEU A 73 5.87 3.74 -5.84
N GLY A 74 5.11 4.76 -5.47
CA GLY A 74 3.68 4.72 -5.68
C GLY A 74 2.99 6.06 -5.63
N GLY A 75 1.77 6.12 -6.15
CA GLY A 75 1.04 7.38 -6.24
C GLY A 75 -0.46 7.19 -6.34
N TYR A 76 -1.22 8.13 -5.81
CA TYR A 76 -2.68 8.13 -5.88
C TYR A 76 -3.19 9.40 -6.57
N SER A 77 -4.13 9.28 -7.50
CA SER A 77 -4.76 10.41 -8.19
C SER A 77 -3.70 11.29 -8.87
N GLN A 78 -3.59 12.58 -8.53
CA GLN A 78 -2.48 13.45 -8.98
C GLN A 78 -1.09 12.87 -8.72
N GLY A 79 -0.91 12.14 -7.61
CA GLY A 79 0.34 11.46 -7.31
C GLY A 79 0.62 10.25 -8.21
N ALA A 80 -0.39 9.64 -8.82
CA ALA A 80 -0.18 8.61 -9.84
C ALA A 80 0.45 9.24 -11.10
N SER A 81 -0.05 10.40 -11.53
CA SER A 81 0.56 11.17 -12.61
C SER A 81 2.00 11.61 -12.33
N VAL A 82 2.37 11.84 -11.06
CA VAL A 82 3.77 12.03 -10.66
C VAL A 82 4.61 10.80 -11.02
N MET A 83 4.10 9.59 -10.74
CA MET A 83 4.81 8.34 -11.05
C MET A 83 4.87 8.05 -12.54
N ASP A 84 3.85 8.42 -13.31
CA ASP A 84 3.89 8.37 -14.77
C ASP A 84 4.99 9.24 -15.36
N ILE A 85 5.14 10.48 -14.88
CA ILE A 85 6.22 11.38 -15.29
C ILE A 85 7.57 10.72 -14.97
N VAL A 86 7.75 10.22 -13.75
CA VAL A 86 8.98 9.52 -13.33
C VAL A 86 9.24 8.31 -14.24
N ALA A 87 8.20 7.60 -14.68
CA ALA A 87 8.30 6.43 -15.54
C ALA A 87 8.37 6.74 -17.05
N GLY A 88 8.28 8.01 -17.44
CA GLY A 88 8.30 8.45 -18.84
C GLY A 88 7.04 8.09 -19.63
N VAL A 89 5.89 7.97 -18.95
CA VAL A 89 4.60 7.72 -19.60
C VAL A 89 4.05 9.04 -20.15
N PRO A 90 3.73 9.11 -21.45
CA PRO A 90 3.17 10.31 -22.04
C PRO A 90 1.69 10.47 -21.66
N ILE A 91 1.36 11.46 -20.81
CA ILE A 91 -0.02 11.82 -20.51
C ILE A 91 -0.40 13.08 -21.29
N GLY A 92 -1.36 12.96 -22.22
CA GLY A 92 -1.98 14.11 -22.88
C GLY A 92 -1.04 15.04 -23.66
N GLY A 93 0.15 14.57 -24.05
CA GLY A 93 1.13 15.34 -24.81
C GLY A 93 1.84 16.45 -24.03
N ILE A 94 1.71 16.49 -22.69
CA ILE A 94 2.35 17.51 -21.87
C ILE A 94 3.58 16.95 -21.17
N SER A 95 4.76 17.50 -21.47
CA SER A 95 6.03 17.11 -20.85
C SER A 95 6.29 17.95 -19.60
N TRP A 96 5.60 17.62 -18.50
CA TRP A 96 5.91 18.21 -17.20
C TRP A 96 6.94 17.35 -16.48
N GLY A 97 8.09 17.92 -16.14
CA GLY A 97 9.07 17.28 -15.25
C GLY A 97 10.05 16.32 -15.93
N ASN A 98 10.89 15.70 -15.10
CA ASN A 98 11.95 14.79 -15.53
C ASN A 98 11.54 13.33 -15.33
N THR A 99 12.05 12.46 -16.19
CA THR A 99 11.96 11.01 -16.03
C THR A 99 13.11 10.48 -15.16
N LEU A 100 12.93 9.32 -14.55
CA LEU A 100 13.97 8.68 -13.76
C LEU A 100 15.21 8.38 -14.63
N PRO A 101 16.43 8.80 -14.24
CA PRO A 101 17.62 8.42 -14.97
C PRO A 101 17.82 6.90 -14.96
N ALA A 102 18.11 6.31 -16.12
CA ALA A 102 18.15 4.86 -16.33
C ALA A 102 19.05 4.09 -15.35
N GLN A 103 20.15 4.72 -14.88
CA GLN A 103 21.06 4.15 -13.89
C GLN A 103 20.37 3.75 -12.57
N TYR A 104 19.27 4.39 -12.20
CA TYR A 104 18.52 4.09 -10.97
C TYR A 104 17.38 3.08 -11.16
N ALA A 105 17.09 2.69 -12.41
CA ALA A 105 15.97 1.80 -12.70
C ALA A 105 16.09 0.44 -12.01
N ASN A 106 17.31 -0.06 -11.80
CA ASN A 106 17.59 -1.32 -11.13
C ASN A 106 17.35 -1.30 -9.61
N ASN A 107 17.32 -0.11 -9.01
CA ASN A 107 16.94 0.08 -7.61
C ASN A 107 15.43 0.06 -7.42
N ILE A 108 14.65 0.40 -8.44
CA ILE A 108 13.19 0.32 -8.38
C ILE A 108 12.79 -1.16 -8.47
N ALA A 109 12.16 -1.67 -7.42
CA ALA A 109 11.62 -3.03 -7.37
C ALA A 109 10.19 -3.08 -7.90
N ALA A 110 9.38 -2.08 -7.57
CA ALA A 110 8.00 -1.99 -8.00
C ALA A 110 7.51 -0.53 -8.08
N VAL A 111 6.51 -0.31 -8.92
CA VAL A 111 5.74 0.94 -9.01
C VAL A 111 4.26 0.58 -8.87
N VAL A 112 3.51 1.30 -8.03
CA VAL A 112 2.07 1.10 -7.91
C VAL A 112 1.30 2.41 -8.01
N THR A 113 0.34 2.48 -8.91
CA THR A 113 -0.52 3.64 -9.12
C THR A 113 -1.96 3.31 -8.75
N PHE A 114 -2.67 4.30 -8.21
CA PHE A 114 -4.05 4.18 -7.77
C PHE A 114 -4.86 5.34 -8.33
N GLY A 115 -5.96 5.07 -9.02
CA GLY A 115 -6.81 6.11 -9.60
C GLY A 115 -6.06 6.99 -10.59
N ASP A 116 -5.30 6.35 -11.49
CA ASP A 116 -4.41 7.02 -12.42
C ASP A 116 -5.13 7.51 -13.69
N VAL A 117 -5.00 8.80 -13.98
CA VAL A 117 -5.60 9.40 -15.18
C VAL A 117 -4.99 8.86 -16.49
N ALA A 118 -3.79 8.27 -16.44
CA ALA A 118 -3.15 7.70 -17.62
C ALA A 118 -3.97 6.57 -18.27
N ASP A 119 -4.69 5.76 -17.50
CA ASP A 119 -5.59 4.73 -18.04
C ASP A 119 -6.66 5.34 -18.94
N ARG A 120 -7.28 6.42 -18.47
CA ARG A 120 -8.27 7.18 -19.22
C ARG A 120 -7.69 7.84 -20.47
N ALA A 121 -6.39 8.17 -20.46
CA ALA A 121 -5.69 8.85 -21.54
C ALA A 121 -5.10 7.90 -22.61
N GLY A 122 -5.40 6.59 -22.56
CA GLY A 122 -4.99 5.62 -23.57
C GLY A 122 -3.87 4.67 -23.15
N GLY A 123 -3.58 4.60 -21.85
CA GLY A 123 -2.88 3.50 -21.19
C GLY A 123 -1.90 3.93 -20.10
N SER A 124 -1.80 3.11 -19.07
CA SER A 124 -1.00 3.37 -17.86
C SER A 124 0.43 2.83 -17.92
N LEU A 125 1.18 3.16 -16.86
CA LEU A 125 2.55 2.78 -16.58
C LEU A 125 2.91 1.33 -16.93
N PRO A 126 2.13 0.28 -16.57
CA PRO A 126 2.45 -1.10 -16.92
C PRO A 126 2.62 -1.37 -18.42
N THR A 127 1.90 -0.63 -19.26
CA THR A 127 1.90 -0.84 -20.72
C THR A 127 2.73 0.20 -21.49
N LYS A 128 2.90 1.40 -20.92
CA LYS A 128 3.55 2.51 -21.63
C LYS A 128 5.00 2.75 -21.22
N SER A 129 5.39 2.41 -19.99
CA SER A 129 6.77 2.64 -19.55
C SER A 129 7.70 1.52 -20.04
N SER A 130 8.63 1.86 -20.94
CA SER A 130 9.65 0.94 -21.43
C SER A 130 10.59 0.44 -20.33
N MET A 131 10.82 1.27 -19.30
CA MET A 131 11.81 1.02 -18.26
C MET A 131 11.19 0.41 -16.99
N LEU A 132 9.98 0.84 -16.60
CA LEU A 132 9.36 0.45 -15.34
C LEU A 132 8.08 -0.37 -15.50
N GLY A 133 7.55 -0.52 -16.73
CA GLY A 133 6.26 -1.19 -16.96
C GLY A 133 6.21 -2.64 -16.44
N SER A 134 7.29 -3.42 -16.61
CA SER A 134 7.37 -4.79 -16.08
C SER A 134 7.41 -4.89 -14.55
N LYS A 135 7.60 -3.76 -13.87
CA LYS A 135 7.63 -3.62 -12.41
C LYS A 135 6.38 -2.93 -11.86
N ALA A 136 5.44 -2.59 -12.73
CA ALA A 136 4.32 -1.74 -12.41
C ALA A 136 3.02 -2.52 -12.26
N ALA A 137 2.15 -2.02 -11.37
CA ALA A 137 0.75 -2.36 -11.35
C ALA A 137 -0.05 -1.05 -11.24
N ASP A 138 -1.09 -0.93 -12.05
CA ASP A 138 -2.06 0.14 -11.93
C ASP A 138 -3.38 -0.41 -11.37
N TYR A 139 -3.97 0.32 -10.43
CA TYR A 139 -5.26 0.01 -9.84
C TYR A 139 -6.24 1.14 -10.12
N CYS A 140 -7.30 0.83 -10.85
CA CYS A 140 -8.40 1.73 -11.16
C CYS A 140 -9.74 1.10 -10.76
N ASN A 141 -10.52 1.79 -9.95
CA ASN A 141 -11.89 1.39 -9.64
C ASN A 141 -12.77 1.50 -10.90
N PRO A 142 -13.68 0.53 -11.16
CA PRO A 142 -14.53 0.55 -12.36
C PRO A 142 -15.46 1.75 -12.50
N ASN A 143 -15.75 2.46 -11.41
CA ASN A 143 -16.60 3.65 -11.38
C ASN A 143 -15.81 4.95 -11.11
N ASP A 144 -14.48 4.92 -11.14
CA ASP A 144 -13.65 6.08 -10.83
C ASP A 144 -13.59 7.07 -12.01
N PRO A 145 -14.15 8.30 -11.89
CA PRO A 145 -14.17 9.28 -12.98
C PRO A 145 -12.79 9.76 -13.41
N ILE A 146 -11.74 9.54 -12.62
CA ILE A 146 -10.38 9.97 -12.94
C ILE A 146 -9.73 8.99 -13.91
N CYS A 147 -9.71 7.71 -13.58
CA CYS A 147 -8.97 6.69 -14.32
C CYS A 147 -9.83 5.89 -15.30
N HIS A 148 -11.14 5.80 -15.06
CA HIS A 148 -12.04 5.03 -15.92
C HIS A 148 -12.71 5.91 -16.98
N ALA A 149 -12.60 5.50 -18.24
CA ALA A 149 -13.34 6.08 -19.35
C ALA A 149 -14.66 5.31 -19.55
N GLY A 150 -15.81 5.99 -19.50
CA GLY A 150 -17.09 5.38 -19.83
C GLY A 150 -18.24 5.86 -18.96
N GLU A 151 -19.38 5.19 -19.10
CA GLU A 151 -20.55 5.40 -18.27
C GLU A 151 -20.38 4.74 -16.88
N GLY A 152 -21.22 5.14 -15.92
CA GLY A 152 -21.20 4.58 -14.56
C GLY A 152 -20.16 5.18 -13.61
N ASN A 153 -19.54 6.30 -13.99
CA ASN A 153 -18.58 7.01 -13.17
C ASN A 153 -19.25 7.78 -12.02
N GLU A 154 -18.70 7.64 -10.82
CA GLU A 154 -19.18 8.20 -9.55
C GLU A 154 -17.99 8.68 -8.73
N TRP A 155 -18.07 9.84 -8.08
CA TRP A 155 -16.93 10.35 -7.29
C TRP A 155 -16.55 9.41 -6.14
N SER A 156 -17.50 8.65 -5.59
CA SER A 156 -17.23 7.59 -4.60
C SER A 156 -16.27 6.52 -5.14
N GLY A 157 -16.28 6.25 -6.45
CA GLY A 157 -15.31 5.38 -7.11
C GLY A 157 -13.88 5.89 -7.03
N HIS A 158 -13.68 7.21 -6.94
CA HIS A 158 -12.35 7.75 -6.72
C HIS A 158 -11.92 7.70 -5.24
N THR A 159 -12.86 7.84 -4.31
CA THR A 159 -12.54 8.00 -2.87
C THR A 159 -12.59 6.70 -2.07
N GLU A 160 -13.41 5.74 -2.46
CA GLU A 160 -13.66 4.48 -1.74
C GLU A 160 -13.02 3.28 -2.44
N GLY A 161 -12.93 2.13 -1.78
CA GLY A 161 -12.39 0.89 -2.37
C GLY A 161 -10.87 0.83 -2.52
N TYR A 162 -10.18 1.95 -2.78
CA TYR A 162 -8.71 1.98 -2.80
C TYR A 162 -8.11 1.49 -1.47
N VAL A 163 -8.72 1.92 -0.36
CA VAL A 163 -8.40 1.44 0.99
C VAL A 163 -9.60 0.63 1.51
N PRO A 164 -9.39 -0.59 2.05
CA PRO A 164 -8.14 -1.34 2.08
C PRO A 164 -7.91 -2.23 0.84
N VAL A 165 -8.86 -2.34 -0.08
CA VAL A 165 -8.87 -3.42 -1.09
C VAL A 165 -7.66 -3.32 -2.02
N TYR A 166 -7.52 -2.23 -2.76
CA TYR A 166 -6.40 -2.09 -3.69
C TYR A 166 -5.07 -1.89 -2.97
N THR A 167 -5.02 -1.21 -1.82
CA THR A 167 -3.77 -1.13 -1.03
C THR A 167 -3.29 -2.51 -0.57
N THR A 168 -4.20 -3.43 -0.25
CA THR A 168 -3.86 -4.82 0.12
C THR A 168 -3.35 -5.60 -1.10
N GLN A 169 -4.02 -5.46 -2.25
CA GLN A 169 -3.61 -6.13 -3.50
C GLN A 169 -2.26 -5.61 -4.01
N ALA A 170 -2.06 -4.29 -3.97
CA ALA A 170 -0.79 -3.65 -4.29
C ALA A 170 0.32 -4.13 -3.37
N ALA A 171 0.05 -4.28 -2.08
CA ALA A 171 1.02 -4.82 -1.13
C ALA A 171 1.43 -6.26 -1.51
N SER A 172 0.50 -7.09 -1.95
CA SER A 172 0.82 -8.46 -2.40
C SER A 172 1.66 -8.45 -3.68
N PHE A 173 1.32 -7.61 -4.65
CA PHE A 173 2.13 -7.42 -5.86
C PHE A 173 3.55 -6.99 -5.53
N VAL A 174 3.70 -5.97 -4.67
CA VAL A 174 5.02 -5.45 -4.30
C VAL A 174 5.80 -6.46 -3.46
N ALA A 175 5.17 -7.21 -2.57
CA ALA A 175 5.81 -8.28 -1.82
C ALA A 175 6.45 -9.32 -2.76
N GLN A 176 5.75 -9.72 -3.82
CA GLN A 176 6.28 -10.64 -4.83
C GLN A 176 7.48 -10.05 -5.58
N LYS A 177 7.42 -8.76 -5.97
CA LYS A 177 8.53 -8.06 -6.64
C LYS A 177 9.75 -7.95 -5.73
N LEU A 178 9.56 -7.66 -4.44
CA LEU A 178 10.63 -7.59 -3.45
C LEU A 178 11.26 -8.97 -3.23
N ALA A 179 10.46 -10.03 -3.10
CA ALA A 179 10.97 -11.40 -2.95
C ALA A 179 11.80 -11.82 -4.17
N ALA A 180 11.33 -11.53 -5.38
CA ALA A 180 12.08 -11.76 -6.62
C ALA A 180 13.37 -10.92 -6.70
N ALA A 181 13.41 -9.76 -6.04
CA ALA A 181 14.58 -8.91 -5.91
C ALA A 181 15.52 -9.32 -4.75
N GLY A 182 15.26 -10.47 -4.09
CA GLY A 182 16.07 -11.02 -3.00
C GLY A 182 15.73 -10.48 -1.60
N LEU A 183 14.64 -9.71 -1.46
CA LEU A 183 14.17 -9.18 -0.19
C LEU A 183 12.86 -9.87 0.20
N GLY A 184 12.90 -10.84 1.11
CA GLY A 184 11.70 -11.55 1.58
C GLY A 184 11.81 -13.06 1.65
N GLN A 185 13.01 -13.63 1.47
CA GLN A 185 13.31 -15.01 1.82
C GLN A 185 14.49 -15.02 2.80
N GLN A 186 14.21 -14.75 4.08
CA GLN A 186 14.83 -15.60 5.08
C GLN A 186 14.10 -16.93 5.00
N SER A 187 14.53 -17.82 4.11
CA SER A 187 14.30 -19.24 4.36
C SER A 187 14.88 -19.51 5.75
N PRO A 188 14.21 -20.24 6.65
CA PRO A 188 14.92 -20.85 7.76
C PRO A 188 16.05 -21.65 7.11
N ALA A 189 17.29 -21.26 7.36
CA ALA A 189 18.40 -22.13 7.06
C ALA A 189 18.20 -23.36 7.95
N PHE A 190 17.48 -24.37 7.45
CA PHE A 190 17.72 -25.72 7.89
C PHE A 190 19.19 -25.93 7.57
N GLY A 191 20.00 -25.99 8.64
CA GLY A 191 21.42 -26.25 8.54
C GLY A 191 21.68 -27.49 7.67
N PRO A 192 22.91 -27.67 7.19
CA PRO A 192 23.25 -28.86 6.41
C PRO A 192 22.76 -30.11 7.15
N PRO A 193 22.22 -31.13 6.44
CA PRO A 193 21.73 -32.33 7.07
C PRO A 193 22.86 -32.91 7.92
N LEU A 194 22.59 -33.05 9.23
CA LEU A 194 23.47 -33.79 10.10
C LEU A 194 23.64 -35.17 9.47
N GLY A 195 24.90 -35.55 9.24
CA GLY A 195 25.26 -36.83 8.66
C GLY A 195 24.69 -38.01 9.46
N PRO A 196 24.86 -39.24 8.95
CA PRO A 196 24.24 -40.43 9.54
C PRO A 196 24.57 -40.57 11.02
N VAL A 197 23.52 -40.62 11.85
CA VAL A 197 23.63 -40.90 13.29
C VAL A 197 23.96 -42.39 13.48
N PRO A 198 25.02 -42.76 14.23
CA PRO A 198 25.25 -44.16 14.59
C PRO A 198 24.12 -44.68 15.48
N GLN A 199 23.49 -45.80 15.09
CA GLN A 199 22.49 -46.49 15.90
C GLN A 199 23.12 -47.02 17.19
N GLN A 200 22.55 -46.66 18.34
CA GLN A 200 22.83 -47.32 19.62
C GLN A 200 21.68 -48.29 19.95
N PRO A 201 21.95 -49.48 20.53
CA PRO A 201 20.96 -50.54 20.69
C PRO A 201 19.89 -50.20 21.73
N GLY A 202 18.65 -50.56 21.43
CA GLY A 202 17.46 -50.10 22.14
C GLY A 202 17.11 -50.80 23.45
N TYR A 203 16.09 -50.23 24.09
CA TYR A 203 15.27 -50.87 25.12
C TYR A 203 13.80 -50.44 24.94
N GLY A 204 12.91 -51.44 24.88
CA GLY A 204 11.57 -51.40 25.47
C GLY A 204 10.47 -50.56 24.82
N GLN A 205 9.62 -51.21 24.02
CA GLN A 205 8.27 -50.78 23.65
C GLN A 205 7.31 -50.90 24.84
N GLN A 206 6.50 -49.86 25.13
CA GLN A 206 5.18 -50.03 25.78
C GLN A 206 4.16 -49.03 25.22
N SER A 207 3.09 -49.56 24.65
CA SER A 207 1.89 -48.85 24.18
C SER A 207 0.91 -48.62 25.33
N PRO A 208 0.11 -47.53 25.37
CA PRO A 208 -1.01 -47.42 26.31
C PRO A 208 -2.31 -47.97 25.73
N VAL A 209 -3.00 -48.80 26.51
CA VAL A 209 -4.37 -49.30 26.32
C VAL A 209 -5.36 -48.41 27.09
N TYR A 210 -6.56 -48.25 26.53
CA TYR A 210 -7.70 -47.47 27.05
C TYR A 210 -8.37 -48.08 28.31
N GLY A 211 -8.80 -47.22 29.24
CA GLY A 211 -10.12 -47.32 29.90
C GLY A 211 -10.20 -47.62 31.42
N GLN A 212 -10.93 -46.74 32.12
CA GLN A 212 -11.88 -46.95 33.25
C GLN A 212 -11.62 -46.15 34.57
N ASN A 213 -12.63 -45.34 34.95
CA ASN A 213 -12.86 -44.67 36.27
C ASN A 213 -13.51 -45.64 37.28
N PRO A 214 -13.47 -45.40 38.62
CA PRO A 214 -14.59 -44.73 39.36
C PRO A 214 -14.14 -44.01 40.70
N PRO A 215 -15.03 -43.62 41.65
CA PRO A 215 -16.10 -42.62 41.58
C PRO A 215 -16.09 -41.56 42.74
N ASP A 216 -17.00 -40.58 42.61
CA ASP A 216 -17.67 -39.76 43.65
C ASP A 216 -16.92 -38.75 44.56
N SER A 217 -17.16 -37.47 44.30
CA SER A 217 -17.61 -36.50 45.32
C SER A 217 -18.48 -35.41 44.66
N GLY A 218 -19.68 -35.21 45.21
CA GLY A 218 -20.73 -34.32 44.69
C GLY A 218 -20.50 -32.80 44.87
N PRO A 219 -21.55 -31.99 44.62
CA PRO A 219 -21.41 -30.65 44.03
C PRO A 219 -21.37 -29.51 45.06
N SER A 220 -20.71 -28.41 44.70
CA SER A 220 -20.88 -27.12 45.38
C SER A 220 -21.32 -26.04 44.39
N ILE A 221 -22.50 -25.53 44.74
CA ILE A 221 -23.32 -24.48 44.16
C ILE A 221 -22.87 -23.12 44.70
N HIS A 222 -22.52 -22.19 43.82
CA HIS A 222 -22.68 -20.73 43.95
C HIS A 222 -22.62 -20.20 42.50
N GLY A 223 -23.70 -19.70 41.90
CA GLY A 223 -24.46 -18.54 42.32
C GLY A 223 -23.94 -17.33 41.53
N GLY A 224 -24.55 -17.04 40.38
CA GLY A 224 -24.01 -16.14 39.35
C GLY A 224 -24.20 -14.64 39.60
N THR A 225 -23.75 -13.84 38.64
CA THR A 225 -24.34 -12.56 38.19
C THR A 225 -23.69 -12.17 36.86
N GLY A 226 -24.51 -11.73 35.91
CA GLY A 226 -24.13 -11.43 34.52
C GLY A 226 -23.36 -10.12 34.33
N PRO A 227 -23.06 -9.76 33.07
CA PRO A 227 -22.16 -8.66 32.72
C PRO A 227 -22.80 -7.29 32.99
N SER A 228 -22.05 -6.39 33.63
CA SER A 228 -22.42 -4.98 33.77
C SER A 228 -22.26 -4.23 32.44
N PRO A 229 -23.19 -3.32 32.08
CA PRO A 229 -23.11 -2.53 30.85
C PRO A 229 -22.11 -1.37 30.97
N ALA A 230 -21.44 -1.06 29.85
CA ALA A 230 -20.53 0.07 29.72
C ALA A 230 -21.25 1.43 29.83
N PRO A 231 -20.58 2.49 30.34
CA PRO A 231 -21.17 3.82 30.45
C PRO A 231 -21.31 4.52 29.08
N SER A 232 -22.48 5.09 28.85
CA SER A 232 -22.86 5.87 27.67
C SER A 232 -22.12 7.21 27.61
N LEU A 233 -21.47 7.50 26.48
CA LEU A 233 -20.89 8.82 26.18
C LEU A 233 -22.01 9.78 25.72
N PRO A 234 -21.96 11.08 26.10
CA PRO A 234 -22.94 12.06 25.67
C PRO A 234 -22.78 12.42 24.18
N THR A 235 -23.91 12.49 23.49
CA THR A 235 -24.08 12.90 22.10
C THR A 235 -23.68 14.36 21.88
N PRO A 236 -22.90 14.71 20.85
CA PRO A 236 -22.67 16.11 20.49
C PRO A 236 -23.95 16.74 19.93
N ALA A 237 -24.28 17.94 20.41
CA ALA A 237 -25.39 18.75 19.91
C ALA A 237 -25.17 19.15 18.44
N ALA A 238 -26.24 19.09 17.65
CA ALA A 238 -26.25 19.53 16.26
C ALA A 238 -25.99 21.06 16.15
N PRO A 239 -25.21 21.52 15.17
CA PRO A 239 -25.03 22.95 14.92
C PRO A 239 -26.30 23.56 14.32
N ALA A 240 -26.61 24.79 14.74
CA ALA A 240 -27.72 25.60 14.24
C ALA A 240 -27.59 25.91 12.74
N PRO A 241 -28.71 26.11 12.01
CA PRO A 241 -28.68 26.42 10.59
C PRO A 241 -28.04 27.79 10.32
N ALA A 242 -27.13 27.82 9.34
CA ALA A 242 -26.50 29.04 8.85
C ALA A 242 -27.52 29.91 8.11
N THR A 243 -27.53 31.20 8.42
CA THR A 243 -28.31 32.23 7.73
C THR A 243 -27.72 32.51 6.35
N ASP A 244 -28.58 32.50 5.32
CA ASP A 244 -28.26 32.85 3.93
C ASP A 244 -27.52 34.18 3.82
N SER A 245 -26.39 34.18 3.11
CA SER A 245 -25.75 35.37 2.59
C SER A 245 -25.93 35.40 1.06
N PRO A 246 -26.25 36.57 0.46
CA PRO A 246 -26.67 36.67 -0.93
C PRO A 246 -25.54 36.38 -1.93
N GLN A 247 -25.87 35.58 -2.94
CA GLN A 247 -25.02 35.28 -4.09
C GLN A 247 -24.77 36.53 -4.94
N ALA A 248 -23.50 36.77 -5.30
CA ALA A 248 -23.11 37.73 -6.33
C ALA A 248 -23.29 37.11 -7.74
N PRO A 249 -23.63 37.92 -8.76
CA PRO A 249 -23.99 37.41 -10.08
C PRO A 249 -22.78 36.90 -10.88
N LEU A 250 -23.03 35.84 -11.65
CA LEU A 250 -22.11 35.27 -12.64
C LEU A 250 -21.96 36.20 -13.85
N VAL A 251 -20.72 36.47 -14.24
CA VAL A 251 -20.30 36.84 -15.61
C VAL A 251 -19.10 35.98 -15.96
#